data_AF-A0A2A3EZ03-F1
#
_entry.id   AF-A0A2A3EZ03-F1
#
_cell.length_a   1.000
_cell.length_b   1.000
_cell.length_c   1.000
_cell.angle_alpha   90.00
_cell.angle_beta   90.00
_cell.angle_gamma   90.00
#
_symmetry.space_group_name_H-M   'P 1'
#
loop_
_entity.id
_entity.type
_entity.pdbx_description
1 polymer ?
#
loop_
_entity_poly.entity_id
_entity_poly.type
_entity_poly.pdbx_seq_one_letter_code
_entity_poly.pdbx_strand_id
1 'polypeptide(L)'
;MKLRDVVNQSEANAAARIYGEPYETTDGATILTVTRYRGVLGPAPVGVFVVHGGTVSWEPAVDGNRVALFGEFIGLAAAVIATLAMLRRPPWPDLVQKV
;
A
#
# COMPACT_ATOMS: atom_id res chain seq x y z
N MET A 1 35.53 -16.60 -13.84
CA MET A 1 34.13 -16.63 -13.38
C MET A 1 33.24 -17.02 -14.55
N LYS A 2 32.35 -18.01 -14.40
CA LYS A 2 31.42 -18.39 -15.49
C LYS A 2 30.25 -17.40 -15.48
N LEU A 3 29.76 -16.97 -16.64
CA LEU A 3 28.61 -16.05 -16.74
C LEU A 3 27.38 -16.51 -15.95
N ARG A 4 27.18 -17.83 -15.84
CA ARG A 4 26.12 -18.44 -15.04
C ARG A 4 26.22 -18.10 -13.55
N ASP A 5 27.44 -18.03 -13.01
CA ASP A 5 27.66 -17.72 -11.60
C ASP A 5 27.27 -16.27 -11.30
N VAL A 6 27.56 -15.35 -12.22
CA VAL A 6 27.19 -13.93 -12.10
C VAL A 6 25.67 -13.73 -12.15
N VAL A 7 24.97 -14.46 -13.03
CA VAL A 7 23.50 -14.40 -13.12
C VAL A 7 22.87 -14.96 -11.85
N ASN A 8 23.29 -16.14 -11.38
CA ASN A 8 22.77 -16.74 -10.15
C ASN A 8 23.02 -15.86 -8.92
N GLN A 9 24.21 -15.27 -8.82
CA GLN A 9 24.55 -14.32 -7.75
C GLN A 9 23.63 -13.08 -7.80
N SER A 10 23.32 -12.58 -9.01
CA SER A 10 22.44 -11.42 -9.17
C SER A 10 20.99 -11.71 -8.78
N GLU A 11 20.48 -12.91 -9.10
CA GLU A 11 19.15 -13.34 -8.70
C GLU A 11 19.06 -13.57 -7.19
N ALA A 12 20.07 -14.18 -6.58
CA ALA A 12 20.16 -14.34 -5.13
C ALA A 12 20.20 -12.98 -4.41
N ASN A 13 20.97 -12.01 -4.93
CA ASN A 13 21.01 -10.65 -4.40
C ASN A 13 19.67 -9.91 -4.58
N ALA A 14 18.96 -10.14 -5.69
CA ALA A 14 17.64 -9.58 -5.91
C ALA A 14 16.59 -10.20 -4.98
N ALA A 15 16.63 -11.52 -4.76
CA ALA A 15 15.78 -12.24 -3.83
C ALA A 15 16.02 -11.80 -2.38
N ALA A 16 17.28 -11.62 -1.96
CA ALA A 16 17.65 -11.05 -0.65
C ALA A 16 17.19 -9.60 -0.47
N ARG A 17 16.88 -8.89 -1.58
CA ARG A 17 16.30 -7.55 -1.55
C ARG A 17 14.77 -7.57 -1.39
N ILE A 18 14.14 -8.69 -1.73
CA ILE A 18 12.68 -8.89 -1.65
C ILE A 18 12.31 -9.53 -0.30
N TYR A 19 13.07 -10.53 0.12
CA TYR A 19 12.91 -11.20 1.41
C TYR A 19 14.09 -10.87 2.31
N GLY A 20 13.83 -10.38 3.52
CA GLY A 20 14.88 -10.21 4.51
C GLY A 20 15.34 -11.53 5.11
N GLU A 21 16.42 -11.49 5.89
CA GLU A 21 16.88 -12.66 6.63
C GLU A 21 15.79 -13.15 7.60
N PRO A 22 15.49 -14.47 7.61
CA PRO A 22 14.55 -15.02 8.57
C PRO A 22 15.01 -14.77 10.00
N TYR A 23 14.13 -14.21 10.83
CA TYR A 23 14.38 -13.99 12.25
C TYR A 23 13.56 -14.96 13.09
N GLU A 24 14.20 -15.72 13.96
CA GLU A 24 13.51 -16.60 14.91
C GLU A 24 13.22 -15.86 16.22
N THR A 25 11.95 -15.91 16.63
CA THR A 25 11.49 -15.41 17.93
C THR A 25 11.73 -16.47 19.00
N THR A 26 11.83 -16.07 20.27
CA THR A 26 12.00 -16.97 21.43
C THR A 26 10.90 -18.03 21.55
N ASP A 27 9.73 -17.80 20.95
CA ASP A 27 8.59 -18.72 20.90
C ASP A 27 8.65 -19.68 19.70
N GLY A 28 9.77 -19.73 18.96
CA GLY A 28 9.93 -20.60 17.79
C GLY A 28 9.14 -20.14 16.55
N ALA A 29 8.69 -18.89 16.51
CA ALA A 29 8.13 -18.28 15.30
C ALA A 29 9.25 -17.76 14.38
N THR A 30 9.23 -18.14 13.11
CA THR A 30 10.11 -17.59 12.08
C THR A 30 9.43 -16.42 11.37
N ILE A 31 10.02 -15.25 11.43
CA ILE A 31 9.54 -14.02 10.77
C ILE A 31 10.36 -13.81 9.50
N LEU A 32 9.67 -13.72 8.35
CA LEU A 32 10.28 -13.41 7.06
C LEU A 32 9.74 -12.07 6.56
N THR A 33 10.60 -11.05 6.54
CA THR A 33 10.19 -9.71 6.10
C THR A 33 10.11 -9.63 4.59
N VAL A 34 9.11 -8.93 4.07
CA VAL A 34 8.90 -8.74 2.63
C VAL A 34 8.97 -7.26 2.29
N THR A 35 9.88 -6.95 1.39
CA THR A 35 10.12 -5.63 0.85
C THR A 35 9.90 -5.69 -0.66
N ARG A 36 9.34 -4.62 -1.23
CA ARG A 36 9.35 -4.43 -2.68
C ARG A 36 10.25 -3.27 -3.03
N TYR A 37 10.85 -3.32 -4.20
CA TYR A 37 11.64 -2.21 -4.72
C TYR A 37 10.80 -1.41 -5.72
N ARG A 38 10.62 -0.10 -5.48
CA ARG A 38 9.85 0.79 -6.36
C ARG A 38 10.78 1.66 -7.21
N GLY A 39 11.60 1.04 -8.06
CA GLY A 39 12.51 1.75 -8.96
C GLY A 39 13.33 2.81 -8.22
N VAL A 40 13.17 4.09 -8.59
CA VAL A 40 13.91 5.22 -8.01
C VAL A 40 13.46 5.55 -6.56
N LEU A 41 12.26 5.15 -6.15
CA LEU A 41 11.72 5.43 -4.81
C LEU A 41 12.33 4.54 -3.71
N GLY A 42 13.15 3.56 -4.09
CA GLY A 42 13.83 2.68 -3.15
C GLY A 42 12.94 1.55 -2.60
N PRO A 43 13.38 0.89 -1.51
CA PRO A 43 12.64 -0.18 -0.87
C PRO A 43 11.39 0.36 -0.17
N ALA A 44 10.29 -0.38 -0.24
CA ALA A 44 9.08 -0.12 0.50
C ALA A 44 8.64 -1.41 1.22
N PRO A 45 8.34 -1.35 2.53
CA PRO A 45 7.83 -2.50 3.26
C PRO A 45 6.49 -2.93 2.67
N VAL A 46 6.29 -4.24 2.56
CA VAL A 46 5.05 -4.84 2.06
C VAL A 46 4.33 -5.56 3.20
N GLY A 47 5.09 -6.23 4.06
CA GLY A 47 4.58 -6.98 5.21
C GLY A 47 5.58 -8.02 5.68
N VAL A 48 5.11 -8.95 6.50
CA VAL A 48 5.90 -10.05 7.03
C VAL A 48 5.11 -11.35 6.93
N PHE A 49 5.80 -12.44 6.59
CA PHE A 49 5.28 -13.78 6.84
C PHE A 49 5.71 -14.23 8.22
N VAL A 50 4.80 -14.84 8.97
CA VAL A 50 5.09 -15.45 10.27
C VAL A 50 4.80 -16.94 10.13
N VAL A 51 5.84 -17.76 10.32
CA VAL A 51 5.73 -19.21 10.33
C VAL A 51 5.85 -19.68 11.77
N HIS A 52 4.81 -20.31 12.29
CA HIS A 52 4.80 -20.80 13.67
C HIS A 52 3.97 -22.07 13.76
N GLY A 53 4.51 -23.13 14.38
CA GLY A 53 3.80 -24.40 14.56
C GLY A 53 3.30 -25.05 13.25
N GLY A 54 4.03 -24.88 12.15
CA GLY A 54 3.64 -25.39 10.82
C GLY A 54 2.55 -24.59 10.10
N THR A 55 2.08 -23.49 10.70
CA THR A 55 1.14 -22.55 10.07
C THR A 55 1.89 -21.33 9.55
N VAL A 56 1.45 -20.81 8.39
CA VAL A 56 1.96 -19.57 7.80
C VAL A 56 0.87 -18.50 7.88
N SER A 57 1.17 -17.36 8.49
CA SER A 57 0.32 -16.16 8.46
C SER A 57 1.02 -15.01 7.74
N TRP A 58 0.23 -14.12 7.15
CA TRP A 58 0.71 -12.93 6.44
C TRP A 58 0.20 -11.69 7.16
N GLU A 59 1.10 -10.81 7.56
CA GLU A 59 0.79 -9.54 8.20
C GLU A 59 1.25 -8.38 7.29
N PRO A 60 0.31 -7.62 6.69
CA PRO A 60 0.65 -6.59 5.72
C PRO A 60 1.08 -5.27 6.39
N ALA A 61 2.07 -4.59 5.83
CA ALA A 61 2.50 -3.26 6.27
C ALA A 61 1.61 -2.14 5.67
N VAL A 62 0.33 -2.13 6.02
CA VAL A 62 -0.64 -1.14 5.52
C VAL A 62 -0.54 0.16 6.33
N ASP A 63 -0.33 1.27 5.63
CA ASP A 63 -0.39 2.61 6.22
C ASP A 63 -1.84 3.10 6.27
N GLY A 64 -2.50 2.88 7.41
CA GLY A 64 -3.88 3.30 7.64
C GLY A 64 -4.11 4.81 7.54
N ASN A 65 -3.12 5.62 7.93
CA ASN A 65 -3.22 7.08 7.84
C ASN A 65 -3.26 7.54 6.39
N ARG A 66 -2.44 6.94 5.52
CA ARG A 66 -2.49 7.24 4.07
C ARG A 66 -3.82 6.82 3.45
N VAL A 67 -4.36 5.66 3.84
CA VAL A 67 -5.67 5.21 3.36
C VAL A 67 -6.79 6.17 3.80
N ALA A 68 -6.79 6.58 5.08
CA ALA A 68 -7.75 7.54 5.62
C ALA A 68 -7.68 8.88 4.89
N LEU A 69 -6.47 9.42 4.69
CA LEU A 69 -6.25 10.68 3.98
C LEU A 69 -6.79 10.62 2.53
N PHE A 70 -6.61 9.51 1.83
CA PHE A 70 -7.22 9.35 0.49
C PHE A 70 -8.74 9.36 0.55
N GLY A 71 -9.34 8.68 1.53
CA GLY A 71 -10.80 8.68 1.74
C GLY A 71 -11.33 10.09 2.02
N GLU A 72 -10.68 10.83 2.91
CA GLU A 72 -11.03 12.23 3.23
C GLU A 72 -10.92 13.13 2.02
N PHE A 73 -9.84 13.01 1.24
CA PHE A 73 -9.64 13.82 0.04
C PHE A 73 -10.70 13.55 -1.02
N ILE A 74 -11.03 12.28 -1.26
CA ILE A 74 -12.11 11.89 -2.19
C ILE A 74 -13.45 12.45 -1.70
N GLY A 75 -13.76 12.31 -0.40
CA GLY A 75 -14.98 12.83 0.20
C GLY A 75 -15.09 14.35 0.08
N LEU A 76 -14.02 15.07 0.38
CA LEU A 76 -13.95 16.52 0.25
C LEU A 76 -14.12 16.95 -1.21
N ALA A 77 -13.42 16.31 -2.15
CA ALA A 77 -13.56 16.60 -3.57
C ALA A 77 -14.99 16.39 -4.06
N ALA A 78 -15.63 15.28 -3.67
CA ALA A 78 -17.02 15.00 -4.00
C ALA A 78 -17.98 16.06 -3.42
N ALA A 79 -17.79 16.46 -2.16
CA ALA A 79 -18.60 17.50 -1.51
C ALA A 79 -18.45 18.87 -2.21
N VAL A 80 -17.22 19.24 -2.58
CA VAL A 80 -16.95 20.48 -3.34
C VAL A 80 -17.64 20.44 -4.69
N ILE A 81 -17.52 19.34 -5.44
CA ILE A 81 -18.16 19.19 -6.75
C ILE A 81 -19.69 19.26 -6.63
N ALA A 82 -20.28 18.56 -5.66
CA ALA A 82 -21.71 18.58 -5.41
C ALA A 82 -22.20 20.01 -5.07
N THR A 83 -21.47 20.71 -4.21
CA THR A 83 -21.78 22.10 -3.85
C THR A 83 -21.70 23.01 -5.08
N LEU A 84 -20.65 22.90 -5.89
CA LEU A 84 -20.51 23.68 -7.12
C LEU A 84 -21.59 23.34 -8.15
N ALA A 85 -22.00 22.08 -8.26
CA ALA A 85 -23.09 21.67 -9.14
C ALA A 85 -24.42 22.32 -8.71
N MET A 86 -24.69 22.32 -7.40
CA MET A 86 -25.88 22.95 -6.82
C MET A 86 -25.88 24.47 -7.00
N LEU A 87 -24.72 25.12 -6.92
CA LEU A 87 -24.60 26.56 -7.20
C LEU A 87 -24.74 26.89 -8.69
N ARG A 88 -24.24 26.02 -9.59
CA ARG A 88 -24.31 26.25 -11.04
C ARG A 88 -25.69 25.97 -11.63
N ARG A 89 -26.39 24.96 -11.11
CA ARG A 89 -27.73 24.57 -11.54
C ARG A 89 -28.56 24.23 -10.31
N PRO A 90 -29.05 25.26 -9.60
CA PRO A 90 -29.86 25.03 -8.42
C PRO A 90 -31.05 24.13 -8.78
N PRO A 91 -31.30 23.06 -7.99
CA PRO A 91 -32.37 22.11 -8.28
C PRO A 91 -33.76 22.66 -7.93
N TRP A 92 -33.85 23.81 -7.26
CA TRP A 92 -35.13 24.40 -6.89
C TRP A 92 -35.74 25.20 -8.05
N PRO A 93 -37.08 25.21 -8.17
CA PRO A 93 -37.79 26.02 -9.16
C PRO A 93 -37.51 27.51 -8.95
N ASP A 94 -37.52 28.30 -10.03
CA ASP A 94 -37.40 29.75 -9.97
C ASP A 94 -38.50 30.34 -9.08
N LEU A 95 -38.08 31.01 -8.00
CA LEU A 95 -38.99 31.64 -7.03
C LEU A 95 -39.45 33.04 -7.45
N VAL A 96 -39.26 33.40 -8.72
CA VAL A 96 -39.70 34.69 -9.25
C VAL A 96 -41.22 34.62 -9.48
N GLN A 97 -41.98 34.97 -8.45
CA GLN A 97 -43.42 35.22 -8.59
C GLN A 97 -43.59 36.48 -9.45
N LYS A 98 -43.98 36.29 -10.72
CA LYS A 98 -44.36 37.39 -11.60
C LYS A 98 -45.60 38.09 -11.00
N VAL A 99 -45.41 39.31 -10.53
CA VAL A 99 -46.49 40.28 -10.22
C VAL A 99 -46.77 41.09 -11.47
#